data_AF-A0AAW5F879-F1
#
_entry.id   AF-A0AAW5F879-F1
#
_cell.length_a   1.000
_cell.length_b   1.000
_cell.length_c   1.000
_cell.angle_alpha   90.00
_cell.angle_beta   90.00
_cell.angle_gamma   90.00
#
_symmetry.space_group_name_H-M   'P 1'
#
loop_
_entity.id
_entity.type
_entity.pdbx_description
1 polymer ?
#
loop_
_entity_poly.entity_id
_entity_poly.type
_entity_poly.pdbx_seq_one_letter_code
_entity_poly.pdbx_strand_id
1 'polypeptide(L)'
;MEPYYYNQMSKAQRTAYHAMKTGLVSLAPSFPVPRLENHELSDIFFKLRLDCPEIFYAVGFHYRFFPDSGNVEMIPEYLFEKGKIKEHQKAMKARVEKLCRPAQSLAERDKEQYIHDFICTHVYYDKLKKPYSHEIIGPLGQGVGVCEGIAKTVKILCDNLGIWCMIAISDSNLDKNIKYRHAWNVIKSGGMYYHLDATFDNTLSDGDMVRYDYFNLDDKQIFRDHEPVIYKVPQCSDGEKFYYREKKLSFTKTEDVQKRALQAIRKGKPLLFHWRGGYLTREVLSELLKLLEGTARQKGKHARTGLNWPQAVLHVTFIEEAPPEELVVEEANEGERQ
;
A
#
# COMPACT_ATOMS: atom_id res chain seq x y z
N MET A 1 -19.71 -1.84 -0.31
CA MET A 1 -19.22 -1.46 -1.66
C MET A 1 -19.23 -2.70 -2.54
N GLU A 2 -19.43 -2.59 -3.85
CA GLU A 2 -19.41 -3.77 -4.72
C GLU A 2 -17.98 -4.34 -4.85
N PRO A 3 -17.79 -5.67 -4.79
CA PRO A 3 -16.46 -6.28 -4.92
C PRO A 3 -15.93 -6.20 -6.36
N TYR A 4 -14.67 -5.80 -6.54
CA TYR A 4 -14.08 -5.55 -7.86
C TYR A 4 -13.82 -6.85 -8.62
N TYR A 5 -13.18 -7.82 -7.97
CA TYR A 5 -12.80 -9.07 -8.64
C TYR A 5 -14.01 -9.92 -8.97
N TYR A 6 -15.01 -9.96 -8.08
CA TYR A 6 -16.31 -10.56 -8.37
C TYR A 6 -16.91 -10.07 -9.70
N ASN A 7 -16.85 -8.77 -9.95
CA ASN A 7 -17.41 -8.15 -11.15
C ASN A 7 -16.65 -8.51 -12.45
N GLN A 8 -15.43 -9.04 -12.35
CA GLN A 8 -14.67 -9.54 -13.50
C GLN A 8 -14.86 -11.03 -13.78
N MET A 9 -15.47 -11.77 -12.85
CA MET A 9 -15.64 -13.21 -12.95
C MET A 9 -16.76 -13.62 -13.92
N SER A 10 -16.61 -14.80 -14.53
CA SER A 10 -17.67 -15.45 -15.31
C SER A 10 -18.86 -15.84 -14.44
N LYS A 11 -20.02 -16.18 -15.03
CA LYS A 11 -21.21 -16.62 -14.27
C LYS A 11 -20.91 -17.84 -13.37
N ALA A 12 -20.14 -18.80 -13.87
CA ALA A 12 -19.76 -20.00 -13.12
C ALA A 12 -18.86 -19.63 -11.93
N GLN A 13 -17.83 -18.80 -12.18
CA GLN A 13 -16.90 -18.32 -11.15
C GLN A 13 -17.61 -17.48 -10.08
N ARG A 14 -18.56 -16.62 -10.45
CA ARG A 14 -19.39 -15.85 -9.50
C ARG A 14 -20.25 -16.75 -8.62
N THR A 15 -20.76 -17.85 -9.15
CA THR A 15 -21.52 -18.84 -8.37
C THR A 15 -20.61 -19.52 -7.33
N ALA A 16 -19.40 -19.92 -7.74
CA ALA A 16 -18.40 -20.48 -6.84
C ALA A 16 -17.95 -19.47 -5.77
N TYR A 17 -17.66 -18.23 -6.15
CA TYR A 17 -17.34 -17.13 -5.23
C TYR A 17 -18.42 -16.97 -4.15
N HIS A 18 -19.69 -16.93 -4.53
CA HIS A 18 -20.80 -16.78 -3.57
C HIS A 18 -20.94 -17.98 -2.64
N ALA A 19 -20.76 -19.20 -3.15
CA ALA A 19 -20.76 -20.40 -2.34
C ALA A 19 -19.62 -20.38 -1.31
N MET A 20 -18.40 -20.03 -1.75
CA MET A 20 -17.24 -19.85 -0.89
C MET A 20 -17.49 -18.78 0.18
N LYS A 21 -17.94 -17.58 -0.22
CA LYS A 21 -18.21 -16.48 0.71
C LYS A 21 -19.25 -16.89 1.76
N THR A 22 -20.33 -17.52 1.33
CA THR A 22 -21.41 -17.96 2.23
C THR A 22 -20.89 -18.99 3.25
N GLY A 23 -20.17 -20.01 2.77
CA GLY A 23 -19.57 -21.03 3.62
C GLY A 23 -18.60 -20.45 4.65
N LEU A 24 -17.70 -19.57 4.20
CA LEU A 24 -16.72 -18.89 5.05
C LEU A 24 -17.35 -17.95 6.08
N VAL A 25 -18.40 -17.19 5.71
CA VAL A 25 -19.13 -16.32 6.64
C VAL A 25 -19.89 -17.14 7.69
N SER A 26 -20.42 -18.31 7.32
CA SER A 26 -21.10 -19.21 8.27
C SER A 26 -20.16 -19.93 9.24
N LEU A 27 -18.84 -19.84 9.01
CA LEU A 27 -17.81 -20.60 9.75
C LEU A 27 -18.13 -22.10 9.74
N ALA A 28 -18.49 -22.62 8.57
CA ALA A 28 -18.80 -24.04 8.37
C ALA A 28 -17.50 -24.86 8.23
N PRO A 29 -17.42 -26.05 8.84
CA PRO A 29 -16.23 -26.90 8.74
C PRO A 29 -16.02 -27.44 7.31
N SER A 30 -17.09 -27.57 6.53
CA SER A 30 -17.06 -27.81 5.09
C SER A 30 -18.37 -27.33 4.45
N PHE A 31 -18.34 -27.10 3.13
CA PHE A 31 -19.52 -26.68 2.37
C PHE A 31 -19.40 -26.98 0.87
N PRO A 32 -20.52 -27.15 0.15
CA PRO A 32 -20.49 -27.40 -1.29
C PRO A 32 -20.16 -26.14 -2.08
N VAL A 33 -19.31 -26.28 -3.10
CA VAL A 33 -18.96 -25.24 -4.08
C VAL A 33 -19.10 -25.85 -5.48
N PRO A 34 -19.66 -25.14 -6.48
CA PRO A 34 -19.67 -25.59 -7.87
C PRO A 34 -18.31 -26.13 -8.31
N ARG A 35 -18.31 -27.29 -8.94
CA ARG A 35 -17.10 -27.93 -9.43
C ARG A 35 -16.50 -27.11 -10.58
N LEU A 36 -15.26 -26.69 -10.38
CA LEU A 36 -14.40 -26.02 -11.37
C LEU A 36 -13.01 -26.66 -11.31
N GLU A 37 -12.12 -26.26 -12.22
CA GLU A 37 -10.72 -26.70 -12.15
C GLU A 37 -10.05 -26.21 -10.86
N ASN A 38 -9.11 -27.00 -10.32
CA ASN A 38 -8.53 -26.69 -9.01
C ASN A 38 -7.81 -25.32 -8.97
N HIS A 39 -7.11 -24.97 -10.06
CA HIS A 39 -6.47 -23.67 -10.18
C HIS A 39 -7.50 -22.52 -10.23
N GLU A 40 -8.68 -22.73 -10.83
CA GLU A 40 -9.76 -21.73 -10.83
C GLU A 40 -10.34 -21.54 -9.43
N LEU A 41 -10.59 -22.62 -8.69
CA LEU A 41 -11.07 -22.52 -7.30
C LEU A 41 -10.06 -21.77 -6.42
N SER A 42 -8.76 -22.05 -6.60
CA SER A 42 -7.69 -21.36 -5.89
C SER A 42 -7.63 -19.87 -6.21
N ASP A 43 -7.75 -19.51 -7.50
CA ASP A 43 -7.79 -18.12 -7.97
C ASP A 43 -9.04 -17.37 -7.47
N ILE A 44 -10.20 -18.00 -7.46
CA ILE A 44 -11.45 -17.42 -6.93
C ILE A 44 -11.33 -17.19 -5.42
N PHE A 45 -10.80 -18.16 -4.66
CA PHE A 45 -10.59 -18.01 -3.22
C PHE A 45 -9.62 -16.85 -2.91
N PHE A 46 -8.53 -16.74 -3.68
CA PHE A 46 -7.58 -15.64 -3.51
C PHE A 46 -8.23 -14.28 -3.80
N LYS A 47 -8.93 -14.13 -4.93
CA LYS A 47 -9.67 -12.91 -5.29
C LYS A 47 -10.75 -12.54 -4.27
N LEU A 48 -11.43 -13.53 -3.71
CA LEU A 48 -12.42 -13.33 -2.64
C LEU A 48 -11.79 -12.70 -1.40
N ARG A 49 -10.60 -13.15 -0.99
CA ARG A 49 -9.87 -12.55 0.15
C ARG A 49 -9.38 -11.13 -0.12
N LEU A 50 -9.07 -10.79 -1.38
CA LEU A 50 -8.74 -9.41 -1.76
C LEU A 50 -9.98 -8.50 -1.75
N ASP A 51 -11.12 -9.02 -2.19
CA ASP A 51 -12.40 -8.32 -2.20
C ASP A 51 -13.02 -8.17 -0.79
N CYS A 52 -12.78 -9.12 0.10
CA CYS A 52 -13.41 -9.22 1.43
C CYS A 52 -12.37 -9.39 2.55
N PRO A 53 -11.59 -8.34 2.89
CA PRO A 53 -10.62 -8.38 3.99
C PRO A 53 -11.21 -8.74 5.36
N GLU A 54 -12.53 -8.61 5.55
CA GLU A 54 -13.22 -9.05 6.76
C GLU A 54 -13.19 -10.58 6.98
N ILE A 55 -12.85 -11.35 5.94
CA ILE A 55 -12.63 -12.81 5.99
C ILE A 55 -11.13 -13.08 6.25
N PHE A 56 -10.58 -12.45 7.29
CA PHE A 56 -9.16 -12.53 7.64
C PHE A 56 -8.74 -13.86 8.30
N TYR A 57 -9.68 -14.76 8.51
CA TYR A 57 -9.51 -15.97 9.31
C TYR A 57 -9.39 -17.25 8.45
N ALA A 58 -9.58 -17.16 7.13
CA ALA A 58 -9.47 -18.31 6.21
C ALA A 58 -8.28 -18.11 5.28
N VAL A 59 -7.24 -18.93 5.44
CA VAL A 59 -5.94 -18.72 4.77
C VAL A 59 -5.62 -19.73 3.67
N GLY A 60 -6.32 -20.86 3.68
CA GLY A 60 -6.19 -21.93 2.70
C GLY A 60 -7.45 -22.77 2.66
N PHE A 61 -7.45 -23.82 1.85
CA PHE A 61 -8.53 -24.80 1.80
C PHE A 61 -8.05 -26.10 1.16
N HIS A 62 -8.76 -27.17 1.51
CA HIS A 62 -8.75 -28.44 0.79
C HIS A 62 -10.09 -28.64 0.09
N TYR A 63 -10.15 -29.59 -0.84
CA TYR A 63 -11.41 -30.00 -1.46
C TYR A 63 -11.50 -31.52 -1.54
N ARG A 64 -12.73 -32.05 -1.47
CA ARG A 64 -13.06 -33.43 -1.79
C ARG A 64 -13.90 -33.48 -3.07
N PHE A 65 -13.44 -34.28 -4.02
CA PHE A 65 -14.17 -34.56 -5.26
C PHE A 65 -15.06 -35.78 -5.08
N PHE A 66 -16.29 -35.69 -5.58
CA PHE A 66 -17.20 -36.82 -5.71
C PHE A 66 -17.50 -37.02 -7.21
N PRO A 67 -17.25 -38.22 -7.78
CA PRO A 67 -17.29 -38.45 -9.23
C PRO A 67 -18.55 -37.94 -9.93
N ASP A 68 -19.71 -38.13 -9.32
CA ASP A 68 -21.03 -37.81 -9.89
C ASP A 68 -21.65 -36.51 -9.36
N SER A 69 -20.87 -35.68 -8.66
CA SER A 69 -21.35 -34.42 -8.09
C SER A 69 -20.99 -33.23 -8.97
N GLY A 70 -21.97 -32.36 -9.21
CA GLY A 70 -21.76 -31.03 -9.80
C GLY A 70 -21.04 -30.05 -8.86
N ASN A 71 -20.82 -30.44 -7.60
CA ASN A 71 -20.12 -29.66 -6.58
C ASN A 71 -18.90 -30.41 -6.04
N VAL A 72 -17.89 -29.67 -5.61
CA VAL A 72 -16.84 -30.12 -4.70
C VAL A 72 -17.23 -29.76 -3.28
N GLU A 73 -16.78 -30.54 -2.31
CA GLU A 73 -16.84 -30.13 -0.91
C GLU A 73 -15.56 -29.39 -0.56
N MET A 74 -15.68 -28.10 -0.25
CA MET A 74 -14.57 -27.26 0.22
C MET A 74 -14.44 -27.38 1.73
N ILE A 75 -13.21 -27.55 2.21
CA ILE A 75 -12.84 -27.64 3.62
C ILE A 75 -11.86 -26.48 3.89
N PRO A 76 -12.30 -25.36 4.47
CA PRO A 76 -11.45 -24.20 4.71
C PRO A 76 -10.42 -24.45 5.81
N GLU A 77 -9.24 -23.87 5.66
CA GLU A 77 -8.21 -23.80 6.70
C GLU A 77 -8.38 -22.49 7.48
N TYR A 78 -8.89 -22.61 8.71
CA TYR A 78 -9.08 -21.47 9.59
C TYR A 78 -7.87 -21.24 10.50
N LEU A 79 -7.46 -19.98 10.64
CA LEU A 79 -6.37 -19.56 11.53
C LEU A 79 -6.68 -19.78 13.01
N PHE A 80 -7.96 -19.75 13.39
CA PHE A 80 -8.41 -19.82 14.76
C PHE A 80 -9.64 -20.72 14.89
N GLU A 81 -9.92 -21.17 16.11
CA GLU A 81 -11.17 -21.85 16.41
C GLU A 81 -12.38 -20.93 16.23
N LYS A 82 -13.54 -21.51 15.92
CA LYS A 82 -14.79 -20.79 15.62
C LYS A 82 -15.18 -19.73 16.67
N GLY A 83 -14.99 -20.02 17.95
CA GLY A 83 -15.25 -19.06 19.03
C GLY A 83 -14.33 -17.84 18.96
N LYS A 84 -13.03 -18.10 18.75
CA LYS A 84 -12.00 -17.06 18.64
C LYS A 84 -12.16 -16.21 17.38
N ILE A 85 -12.56 -16.81 16.26
CA ILE A 85 -12.90 -16.06 15.04
C ILE A 85 -13.99 -15.03 15.33
N LYS A 86 -15.08 -15.43 16.00
CA LYS A 86 -16.18 -14.51 16.34
C LYS A 86 -15.73 -13.36 17.25
N GLU A 87 -14.86 -13.64 18.22
CA GLU A 87 -14.25 -12.60 19.07
C GLU A 87 -13.45 -11.60 18.23
N HIS A 88 -12.56 -12.10 17.37
CA HIS A 88 -11.74 -11.27 16.51
C HIS A 88 -12.57 -10.47 15.50
N GLN A 89 -13.62 -11.06 14.92
CA GLN A 89 -14.53 -10.34 14.02
C GLN A 89 -15.20 -9.16 14.72
N LYS A 90 -15.69 -9.35 15.96
CA LYS A 90 -16.27 -8.27 16.76
C LYS A 90 -15.24 -7.19 17.08
N ALA A 91 -14.02 -7.59 17.47
CA ALA A 91 -12.94 -6.66 17.80
C ALA A 91 -12.49 -5.84 16.57
N MET A 92 -12.28 -6.49 15.42
CA MET A 92 -11.86 -5.83 14.19
C MET A 92 -12.94 -4.89 13.67
N LYS A 93 -14.21 -5.30 13.67
CA LYS A 93 -15.32 -4.42 13.29
C LYS A 93 -15.36 -3.16 14.17
N ALA A 94 -15.30 -3.32 15.49
CA ALA A 94 -15.29 -2.19 16.41
C ALA A 94 -14.04 -1.29 16.24
N ARG A 95 -12.88 -1.88 15.95
CA ARG A 95 -11.64 -1.14 15.69
C ARG A 95 -11.74 -0.32 14.41
N VAL A 96 -12.21 -0.90 13.31
CA VAL A 96 -12.46 -0.21 12.03
C VAL A 96 -13.44 0.94 12.23
N GLU A 97 -14.61 0.69 12.83
CA GLU A 97 -15.61 1.74 13.09
C GLU A 97 -15.06 2.88 13.96
N LYS A 98 -14.25 2.55 14.98
CA LYS A 98 -13.61 3.55 15.84
C LYS A 98 -12.58 4.40 15.08
N LEU A 99 -11.76 3.77 14.24
CA LEU A 99 -10.74 4.45 13.43
C LEU A 99 -11.36 5.34 12.35
N CYS A 100 -12.42 4.89 11.69
CA CYS A 100 -13.06 5.65 10.62
C CYS A 100 -13.93 6.83 11.13
N ARG A 101 -14.42 6.76 12.37
CA ARG A 101 -15.32 7.78 12.94
C ARG A 101 -14.84 9.23 12.80
N PRO A 102 -13.58 9.59 13.11
CA PRO A 102 -13.10 10.97 12.96
C PRO A 102 -13.03 11.44 11.51
N ALA A 103 -12.89 10.50 10.56
CA ALA A 103 -12.77 10.80 9.14
C ALA A 103 -14.10 10.81 8.39
N GLN A 104 -15.22 10.40 9.01
CA GLN A 104 -16.49 10.19 8.31
C GLN A 104 -17.00 11.45 7.58
N SER A 105 -16.81 12.63 8.17
CA SER A 105 -17.23 13.93 7.64
C SER A 105 -16.17 14.66 6.82
N LEU A 106 -14.99 14.07 6.65
CA LEU A 106 -13.93 14.65 5.83
C LEU A 106 -14.28 14.56 4.34
N ALA A 107 -13.66 15.43 3.53
CA ALA A 107 -13.71 15.28 2.08
C ALA A 107 -13.06 13.95 1.66
N GLU A 108 -13.43 13.42 0.49
CA GLU A 108 -12.92 12.14 -0.02
C GLU A 108 -11.38 12.08 0.00
N ARG A 109 -10.73 13.16 -0.44
CA ARG A 109 -9.27 13.32 -0.43
C ARG A 109 -8.66 13.27 0.97
N ASP A 110 -9.31 13.91 1.94
CA ASP A 110 -8.82 13.97 3.32
C ASP A 110 -9.06 12.65 4.06
N LYS A 111 -10.13 11.91 3.72
CA LYS A 111 -10.37 10.55 4.19
C LYS A 111 -9.27 9.60 3.72
N GLU A 112 -8.92 9.69 2.46
CA GLU A 112 -7.85 8.90 1.85
C GLU A 112 -6.50 9.17 2.54
N GLN A 113 -6.13 10.46 2.67
CA GLN A 113 -4.91 10.84 3.37
C GLN A 113 -4.93 10.39 4.85
N TYR A 114 -6.08 10.47 5.52
CA TYR A 114 -6.23 9.98 6.90
C TYR A 114 -5.92 8.49 7.05
N ILE A 115 -6.40 7.65 6.12
CA ILE A 115 -6.13 6.20 6.12
C ILE A 115 -4.63 5.95 5.94
N HIS A 116 -4.03 6.59 4.95
CA HIS A 116 -2.60 6.48 4.67
C HIS A 116 -1.74 6.91 5.87
N ASP A 117 -2.04 8.07 6.45
CA ASP A 117 -1.30 8.62 7.57
C ASP A 117 -1.40 7.67 8.77
N PHE A 118 -2.57 7.08 9.03
CA PHE A 118 -2.72 6.04 10.06
C PHE A 118 -1.77 4.86 9.83
N ILE A 119 -1.68 4.32 8.60
CA ILE A 119 -0.77 3.23 8.28
C ILE A 119 0.68 3.66 8.55
N CYS A 120 1.12 4.77 7.95
CA CYS A 120 2.51 5.20 8.02
C CYS A 120 2.97 5.53 9.44
N THR A 121 2.06 5.89 10.34
CA THR A 121 2.40 6.30 11.72
C THR A 121 2.16 5.22 12.77
N HIS A 122 1.30 4.23 12.53
CA HIS A 122 0.88 3.26 13.56
C HIS A 122 1.12 1.80 13.17
N VAL A 123 1.53 1.51 11.94
CA VAL A 123 1.83 0.16 11.49
C VAL A 123 3.33 0.03 11.25
N TYR A 124 3.93 -0.99 11.83
CA TYR A 124 5.30 -1.39 11.59
C TYR A 124 5.34 -2.50 10.54
N TYR A 125 6.09 -2.28 9.47
CA TYR A 125 6.34 -3.32 8.48
C TYR A 125 7.26 -4.39 9.07
N ASP A 126 6.81 -5.65 9.12
CA ASP A 126 7.57 -6.77 9.67
C ASP A 126 7.48 -8.01 8.78
N LYS A 127 8.65 -8.48 8.34
CA LYS A 127 8.80 -9.69 7.52
C LYS A 127 8.74 -10.98 8.32
N LEU A 128 8.71 -10.94 9.66
CA LEU A 128 8.52 -12.13 10.48
C LEU A 128 7.14 -12.70 10.10
N LYS A 129 7.19 -13.74 9.24
CA LYS A 129 6.09 -14.38 8.52
C LYS A 129 5.09 -15.07 9.45
N LYS A 130 4.47 -14.31 10.34
CA LYS A 130 3.41 -14.81 11.18
C LYS A 130 2.16 -14.93 10.30
N PRO A 131 1.35 -16.00 10.45
CA PRO A 131 0.20 -16.22 9.58
C PRO A 131 -0.79 -15.04 9.50
N TYR A 132 -0.81 -14.18 10.52
CA TYR A 132 -1.66 -13.00 10.58
C TYR A 132 -1.09 -11.73 9.92
N SER A 133 0.20 -11.69 9.56
CA SER A 133 0.83 -10.48 9.00
C SER A 133 0.27 -10.10 7.62
N HIS A 134 -0.32 -11.07 6.91
CA HIS A 134 -0.99 -10.93 5.62
C HIS A 134 -2.46 -10.52 5.73
N GLU A 135 -2.96 -10.30 6.94
CA GLU A 135 -4.37 -10.14 7.24
C GLU A 135 -4.62 -8.92 8.13
N ILE A 136 -5.83 -8.34 8.09
CA ILE A 136 -6.14 -7.09 8.80
C ILE A 136 -5.87 -7.14 10.31
N ILE A 137 -5.91 -8.33 10.91
CA ILE A 137 -5.65 -8.53 12.34
C ILE A 137 -4.20 -8.22 12.73
N GLY A 138 -3.24 -8.32 11.79
CA GLY A 138 -1.88 -7.86 11.98
C GLY A 138 -1.85 -6.33 12.17
N PRO A 139 -2.08 -5.54 11.10
CA PRO A 139 -2.00 -4.07 11.19
C PRO A 139 -2.99 -3.47 12.20
N LEU A 140 -4.25 -3.90 12.22
CA LEU A 140 -5.27 -3.29 13.08
C LEU A 140 -5.24 -3.79 14.54
N GLY A 141 -4.78 -5.02 14.76
CA GLY A 141 -4.75 -5.64 16.08
C GLY A 141 -3.41 -5.46 16.80
N GLN A 142 -2.31 -5.60 16.06
CA GLN A 142 -0.96 -5.65 16.62
C GLN A 142 -0.08 -4.48 16.15
N GLY A 143 -0.53 -3.68 15.19
CA GLY A 143 0.28 -2.63 14.60
C GLY A 143 1.42 -3.18 13.76
N VAL A 144 1.31 -4.42 13.24
CA VAL A 144 2.38 -5.09 12.50
C VAL A 144 1.82 -5.80 11.27
N GLY A 145 2.42 -5.63 10.09
CA GLY A 145 2.00 -6.35 8.90
C GLY A 145 3.00 -6.33 7.76
N VAL A 146 2.67 -7.08 6.70
CA VAL A 146 3.35 -7.01 5.40
C VAL A 146 2.44 -6.36 4.36
N CYS A 147 2.93 -6.17 3.13
CA CYS A 147 2.22 -5.51 2.03
C CYS A 147 0.77 -5.95 1.88
N GLU A 148 0.50 -7.27 1.85
CA GLU A 148 -0.86 -7.78 1.70
C GLU A 148 -1.78 -7.41 2.88
N GLY A 149 -1.27 -7.49 4.11
CA GLY A 149 -2.03 -7.11 5.30
C GLY A 149 -2.30 -5.61 5.37
N ILE A 150 -1.33 -4.79 4.99
CA ILE A 150 -1.45 -3.33 4.88
C ILE A 150 -2.47 -2.96 3.80
N ALA A 151 -2.36 -3.53 2.60
CA ALA A 151 -3.28 -3.26 1.49
C ALA A 151 -4.72 -3.68 1.80
N LYS A 152 -4.91 -4.82 2.50
CA LYS A 152 -6.21 -5.25 3.04
C LYS A 152 -6.75 -4.29 4.10
N THR A 153 -5.86 -3.72 4.92
CA THR A 153 -6.23 -2.74 5.95
C THR A 153 -6.67 -1.42 5.31
N VAL A 154 -5.94 -0.92 4.32
CA VAL A 154 -6.36 0.26 3.53
C VAL A 154 -7.72 0.00 2.87
N LYS A 155 -7.89 -1.17 2.23
CA LYS A 155 -9.15 -1.57 1.59
C LYS A 155 -10.35 -1.53 2.55
N ILE A 156 -10.26 -2.17 3.73
CA ILE A 156 -11.39 -2.21 4.67
C ILE A 156 -11.70 -0.85 5.30
N LEU A 157 -10.69 0.00 5.51
CA LEU A 157 -10.89 1.37 5.98
C LEU A 157 -11.54 2.25 4.89
N CYS A 158 -11.11 2.11 3.63
CA CYS A 158 -11.73 2.76 2.48
C CYS A 158 -13.20 2.35 2.33
N ASP A 159 -13.50 1.05 2.42
CA ASP A 159 -14.88 0.54 2.34
C ASP A 159 -15.78 1.15 3.43
N ASN A 160 -15.26 1.29 4.65
CA ASN A 160 -16.00 1.87 5.78
C ASN A 160 -16.23 3.38 5.61
N LEU A 161 -15.28 4.08 4.97
CA LEU A 161 -15.35 5.52 4.70
C LEU A 161 -16.07 5.88 3.39
N GLY A 162 -16.47 4.87 2.61
CA GLY A 162 -17.17 5.03 1.34
C GLY A 162 -16.26 5.35 0.15
N ILE A 163 -14.95 5.12 0.27
CA ILE A 163 -13.97 5.31 -0.82
C ILE A 163 -13.84 4.03 -1.63
N TRP A 164 -14.04 4.12 -2.94
CA TRP A 164 -13.77 2.98 -3.82
C TRP A 164 -12.29 2.63 -3.81
N CYS A 165 -11.99 1.37 -3.52
CA CYS A 165 -10.65 0.84 -3.39
C CYS A 165 -10.62 -0.63 -3.81
N MET A 166 -9.56 -1.04 -4.48
CA MET A 166 -9.21 -2.44 -4.76
C MET A 166 -7.75 -2.70 -4.37
N ILE A 167 -7.36 -3.97 -4.22
CA ILE A 167 -5.98 -4.37 -3.91
C ILE A 167 -5.31 -4.84 -5.19
N ALA A 168 -4.26 -4.19 -5.67
CA ALA A 168 -3.46 -4.65 -6.80
C ALA A 168 -2.37 -5.63 -6.32
N ILE A 169 -2.01 -6.59 -7.16
CA ILE A 169 -1.00 -7.62 -6.86
C ILE A 169 -0.05 -7.76 -8.05
N SER A 170 1.26 -7.83 -7.80
CA SER A 170 2.28 -8.23 -8.78
C SER A 170 2.97 -9.53 -8.36
N ASP A 171 3.58 -10.24 -9.31
CA ASP A 171 4.36 -11.45 -9.00
C ASP A 171 5.83 -11.13 -8.68
N SER A 172 6.55 -12.13 -8.15
CA SER A 172 8.01 -12.08 -8.06
C SER A 172 8.63 -12.02 -9.47
N ASN A 173 9.74 -11.30 -9.61
CA ASN A 173 10.50 -11.22 -10.85
C ASN A 173 11.97 -11.63 -10.60
N LEU A 174 12.28 -12.90 -10.88
CA LEU A 174 13.62 -13.46 -10.68
C LEU A 174 14.69 -12.80 -11.55
N ASP A 175 14.34 -12.36 -12.76
CA ASP A 175 15.28 -11.71 -13.70
C ASP A 175 15.77 -10.36 -13.16
N LYS A 176 14.96 -9.71 -12.32
CA LYS A 176 15.30 -8.46 -11.61
C LYS A 176 15.68 -8.69 -10.15
N ASN A 177 15.91 -9.94 -9.72
CA ASN A 177 16.19 -10.32 -8.33
C ASN A 177 15.07 -9.94 -7.32
N ILE A 178 13.83 -9.77 -7.79
CA ILE A 178 12.64 -9.53 -6.95
C ILE A 178 12.05 -10.89 -6.57
N LYS A 179 12.21 -11.29 -5.30
CA LYS A 179 11.88 -12.64 -4.82
C LYS A 179 10.49 -12.78 -4.20
N TYR A 180 9.71 -11.71 -4.17
CA TYR A 180 8.45 -11.65 -3.44
C TYR A 180 7.34 -11.06 -4.32
N ARG A 181 6.10 -11.41 -3.99
CA ARG A 181 4.90 -10.76 -4.54
C ARG A 181 4.64 -9.48 -3.79
N HIS A 182 4.18 -8.45 -4.49
CA HIS A 182 3.83 -7.18 -3.86
C HIS A 182 2.32 -6.94 -3.93
N ALA A 183 1.80 -6.23 -2.93
CA ALA A 183 0.40 -5.89 -2.81
C ALA A 183 0.25 -4.42 -2.39
N TRP A 184 -0.54 -3.66 -3.16
CA TRP A 184 -0.85 -2.26 -2.90
C TRP A 184 -2.30 -1.96 -3.27
N ASN A 185 -2.71 -0.69 -3.28
CA ASN A 185 -4.09 -0.30 -3.58
C ASN A 185 -4.23 0.50 -4.88
N VAL A 186 -5.38 0.35 -5.54
CA VAL A 186 -5.90 1.32 -6.50
C VAL A 186 -7.17 1.89 -5.91
N ILE A 187 -7.23 3.21 -5.81
CA ILE A 187 -8.38 3.92 -5.25
C ILE A 187 -9.06 4.77 -6.32
N LYS A 188 -10.32 5.13 -6.10
CA LYS A 188 -11.02 6.12 -6.91
C LYS A 188 -11.14 7.41 -6.11
N SER A 189 -10.65 8.51 -6.67
CA SER A 189 -10.75 9.84 -6.09
C SER A 189 -11.17 10.83 -7.17
N GLY A 190 -12.23 11.62 -6.93
CA GLY A 190 -12.70 12.63 -7.89
C GLY A 190 -13.09 12.07 -9.29
N GLY A 191 -13.54 10.81 -9.35
CA GLY A 191 -13.93 10.15 -10.59
C GLY A 191 -12.80 9.42 -11.33
N MET A 192 -11.55 9.65 -10.95
CA MET A 192 -10.35 9.05 -11.54
C MET A 192 -9.76 7.97 -10.63
N TYR A 193 -8.89 7.12 -11.17
CA TYR A 193 -8.20 6.08 -10.42
C TYR A 193 -6.73 6.43 -10.21
N TYR A 194 -6.20 6.07 -9.03
CA TYR A 194 -4.82 6.31 -8.66
C TYR A 194 -4.26 5.13 -7.88
N HIS A 195 -2.95 4.92 -8.01
CA HIS A 195 -2.21 3.99 -7.18
C HIS A 195 -1.87 4.62 -5.82
N LEU A 196 -2.06 3.83 -4.76
CA LEU A 196 -1.69 4.16 -3.39
C LEU A 196 -0.94 2.97 -2.81
N ASP A 197 0.36 3.13 -2.54
CA ASP A 197 1.15 2.14 -1.82
C ASP A 197 1.60 2.68 -0.46
N ALA A 198 0.73 2.47 0.53
CA ALA A 198 1.03 2.83 1.92
C ALA A 198 2.14 1.97 2.54
N THR A 199 2.52 0.84 1.93
CA THR A 199 3.61 -0.01 2.43
C THR A 199 4.95 0.63 2.12
N PHE A 200 5.17 1.03 0.87
CA PHE A 200 6.41 1.72 0.47
C PHE A 200 6.54 3.09 1.12
N ASP A 201 5.43 3.83 1.29
CA ASP A 201 5.46 5.08 2.06
C ASP A 201 5.72 4.84 3.56
N ASN A 202 5.25 3.74 4.13
CA ASN A 202 5.53 3.35 5.51
C ASN A 202 7.02 3.00 5.73
N THR A 203 7.66 2.27 4.82
CA THR A 203 9.10 1.90 4.95
C THR A 203 10.04 3.09 4.81
N LEU A 204 9.61 4.14 4.08
CA LEU A 204 10.35 5.39 3.94
C LEU A 204 10.07 6.39 5.07
N SER A 205 8.94 6.25 5.76
CA SER A 205 8.55 7.12 6.88
C SER A 205 9.40 6.83 8.11
N ASP A 206 9.71 7.86 8.89
CA ASP A 206 10.49 7.75 10.12
C ASP A 206 9.92 8.66 11.21
N GLY A 207 9.49 8.04 12.31
CA GLY A 207 8.93 8.72 13.49
C GLY A 207 7.86 9.74 13.12
N ASP A 208 8.19 11.02 13.30
CA ASP A 208 7.28 12.16 13.10
C ASP A 208 7.15 12.60 11.62
N MET A 209 7.88 11.97 10.68
CA MET A 209 7.88 12.33 9.27
C MET A 209 7.22 11.25 8.40
N VAL A 210 5.98 11.52 8.00
CA VAL A 210 5.25 10.71 7.01
C VAL A 210 5.71 11.06 5.59
N ARG A 211 6.01 10.02 4.80
CA ARG A 211 6.34 10.09 3.38
C ARG A 211 5.10 9.83 2.53
N TYR A 212 5.10 10.35 1.31
CA TYR A 212 3.97 10.32 0.38
C TYR A 212 4.45 10.13 -1.07
N ASP A 213 5.54 9.38 -1.20
CA ASP A 213 6.25 9.07 -2.43
C ASP A 213 5.41 8.20 -3.35
N TYR A 214 4.54 7.35 -2.79
CA TYR A 214 3.66 6.43 -3.50
C TYR A 214 2.18 6.74 -3.33
N PHE A 215 1.89 8.02 -3.06
CA PHE A 215 0.56 8.54 -2.81
C PHE A 215 -0.07 9.16 -4.07
N ASN A 216 -1.14 8.54 -4.59
CA ASN A 216 -1.87 8.93 -5.79
C ASN A 216 -1.01 9.03 -7.07
N LEU A 217 -0.23 7.98 -7.33
CA LEU A 217 0.57 7.86 -8.54
C LEU A 217 -0.26 7.39 -9.75
N ASP A 218 0.16 7.81 -10.94
CA ASP A 218 -0.33 7.26 -12.21
C ASP A 218 0.43 5.97 -12.58
N ASP A 219 -0.03 5.28 -13.64
CA ASP A 219 0.59 4.04 -14.14
C ASP A 219 2.08 4.27 -14.47
N LYS A 220 2.43 5.42 -15.05
CA LYS A 220 3.81 5.73 -15.47
C LYS A 220 4.75 5.88 -14.28
N GLN A 221 4.26 6.38 -13.15
CA GLN A 221 5.05 6.60 -11.93
C GLN A 221 5.15 5.32 -11.10
N ILE A 222 4.06 4.59 -10.91
CA ILE A 222 4.06 3.38 -10.07
C ILE A 222 4.92 2.27 -10.69
N PHE A 223 4.82 2.04 -12.00
CA PHE A 223 5.52 0.93 -12.67
C PHE A 223 6.99 1.24 -12.98
N ARG A 224 7.58 2.27 -12.36
CA ARG A 224 9.04 2.49 -12.38
C ARG A 224 9.78 1.49 -11.51
N ASP A 225 9.17 1.09 -10.41
CA ASP A 225 9.73 0.18 -9.41
C ASP A 225 8.74 -0.90 -8.96
N HIS A 226 7.48 -0.85 -9.40
CA HIS A 226 6.52 -1.94 -9.24
C HIS A 226 6.53 -2.88 -10.44
N GLU A 227 6.46 -4.19 -10.19
CA GLU A 227 6.27 -5.17 -11.23
C GLU A 227 4.83 -5.14 -11.81
N PRO A 228 4.63 -5.58 -13.07
CA PRO A 228 3.30 -5.61 -13.67
C PRO A 228 2.29 -6.40 -12.82
N VAL A 229 1.06 -5.88 -12.77
CA VAL A 229 -0.03 -6.53 -12.06
C VAL A 229 -0.42 -7.86 -12.71
N ILE A 230 -0.70 -8.88 -11.89
CA ILE A 230 -1.15 -10.20 -12.38
C ILE A 230 -2.64 -10.22 -12.73
N TYR A 231 -3.42 -9.29 -12.19
CA TYR A 231 -4.83 -9.12 -12.48
C TYR A 231 -5.10 -7.74 -13.07
N LYS A 232 -6.09 -7.65 -13.96
CA LYS A 232 -6.47 -6.38 -14.59
C LYS A 232 -6.96 -5.38 -13.54
N VAL A 233 -6.29 -4.23 -13.47
CA VAL A 233 -6.68 -3.07 -12.65
C VAL A 233 -7.26 -1.95 -13.54
N PRO A 234 -8.05 -1.00 -13.00
CA PRO A 234 -8.42 0.20 -13.74
C PRO A 234 -7.16 1.00 -14.11
N GLN A 235 -7.20 1.69 -15.25
CA GLN A 235 -6.10 2.53 -15.70
C GLN A 235 -5.99 3.78 -14.82
N CYS A 236 -4.79 4.07 -14.32
CA CYS A 236 -4.50 5.29 -13.58
C CYS A 236 -3.74 6.27 -14.51
N SER A 237 -4.46 7.15 -15.19
CA SER A 237 -3.90 8.01 -16.25
C SER A 237 -3.59 9.44 -15.85
N ASP A 238 -3.95 9.86 -14.63
CA ASP A 238 -3.80 11.25 -14.18
C ASP A 238 -2.56 11.43 -13.28
N GLY A 239 -1.47 11.94 -13.85
CA GLY A 239 -0.21 12.24 -13.16
C GLY A 239 -0.16 13.62 -12.46
N GLU A 240 -1.30 14.29 -12.27
CA GLU A 240 -1.36 15.64 -11.71
C GLU A 240 -1.69 15.68 -10.21
N LYS A 241 -2.22 14.57 -9.65
CA LYS A 241 -2.83 14.51 -8.31
C LYS A 241 -1.99 13.83 -7.23
N PHE A 242 -0.76 13.43 -7.55
CA PHE A 242 0.15 12.90 -6.54
C PHE A 242 0.49 13.96 -5.48
N TYR A 243 0.78 13.50 -4.26
CA TYR A 243 0.81 14.33 -3.05
C TYR A 243 1.69 15.60 -3.17
N TYR A 244 2.96 15.44 -3.55
CA TYR A 244 3.90 16.57 -3.58
C TYR A 244 3.48 17.66 -4.57
N ARG A 245 2.76 17.30 -5.64
CA ARG A 245 2.24 18.29 -6.58
C ARG A 245 1.12 19.12 -5.96
N GLU A 246 0.16 18.46 -5.31
CA GLU A 246 -0.95 19.13 -4.65
C GLU A 246 -0.47 20.01 -3.49
N LYS A 247 0.53 19.56 -2.72
CA LYS A 247 1.12 20.34 -1.62
C LYS A 247 2.11 21.42 -2.08
N LYS A 248 2.29 21.62 -3.39
CA LYS A 248 3.24 22.59 -3.97
C LYS A 248 4.70 22.37 -3.52
N LEU A 249 5.07 21.10 -3.39
CA LEU A 249 6.40 20.57 -3.05
C LEU A 249 7.02 19.79 -4.23
N SER A 250 6.44 19.90 -5.43
CA SER A 250 6.98 19.36 -6.68
C SER A 250 7.60 20.49 -7.50
N PHE A 251 8.93 20.53 -7.59
CA PHE A 251 9.68 21.64 -8.18
C PHE A 251 10.20 21.34 -9.57
N THR A 252 10.18 22.35 -10.44
CA THR A 252 10.70 22.24 -11.81
C THR A 252 11.97 23.07 -12.04
N LYS A 253 12.40 23.82 -11.03
CA LYS A 253 13.44 24.83 -11.12
C LYS A 253 14.32 24.78 -9.87
N THR A 254 15.62 24.93 -10.05
CA THR A 254 16.60 24.90 -8.96
C THR A 254 16.44 26.12 -8.04
N GLU A 255 15.98 27.26 -8.55
CA GLU A 255 15.73 28.46 -7.75
C GLU A 255 14.64 28.22 -6.68
N ASP A 256 13.62 27.44 -7.02
CA ASP A 256 12.56 27.07 -6.07
C ASP A 256 13.10 26.14 -4.97
N VAL A 257 14.00 25.21 -5.33
CA VAL A 257 14.71 24.33 -4.38
C VAL A 257 15.52 25.19 -3.41
N GLN A 258 16.36 26.10 -3.92
CA GLN A 258 17.18 26.99 -3.09
C GLN A 258 16.33 27.84 -2.13
N LYS A 259 15.27 28.46 -2.65
CA LYS A 259 14.36 29.29 -1.84
C LYS A 259 13.72 28.49 -0.71
N ARG A 260 13.29 27.25 -0.99
CA ARG A 260 12.68 26.37 0.00
C ARG A 260 13.70 25.82 0.99
N ALA A 261 14.93 25.54 0.57
CA ALA A 261 16.03 25.18 1.46
C ALA A 261 16.34 26.31 2.46
N LEU A 262 16.47 27.56 1.99
CA LEU A 262 16.65 28.72 2.86
C LEU A 262 15.50 28.92 3.87
N GLN A 263 14.27 28.56 3.49
CA GLN A 263 13.12 28.61 4.39
C GLN A 263 13.17 27.49 5.43
N ALA A 264 13.51 26.28 5.02
CA ALA A 264 13.64 25.10 5.87
C ALA A 264 14.75 25.31 6.94
N ILE A 265 15.93 25.78 6.52
CA ILE A 265 17.03 26.14 7.42
C ILE A 265 16.59 27.16 8.47
N ARG A 266 15.94 28.24 8.04
CA ARG A 266 15.44 29.30 8.95
C ARG A 266 14.43 28.81 9.97
N LYS A 267 13.63 27.80 9.60
CA LYS A 267 12.60 27.21 10.48
C LYS A 267 13.14 26.05 11.31
N GLY A 268 14.38 25.61 11.09
CA GLY A 268 14.93 24.41 11.73
C GLY A 268 14.16 23.14 11.36
N LYS A 269 13.66 23.03 10.13
CA LYS A 269 12.88 21.87 9.64
C LYS A 269 13.57 21.19 8.47
N PRO A 270 13.35 19.89 8.24
CA PRO A 270 13.75 19.24 7.00
C PRO A 270 13.01 19.83 5.79
N LEU A 271 13.59 19.65 4.61
CA LEU A 271 12.96 19.91 3.32
C LEU A 271 12.71 18.59 2.62
N LEU A 272 11.44 18.22 2.45
CA LEU A 272 11.02 17.08 1.65
C LEU A 272 10.36 17.60 0.36
N PHE A 273 10.85 17.15 -0.80
CA PHE A 273 10.34 17.63 -2.09
C PHE A 273 10.52 16.61 -3.21
N HIS A 274 9.69 16.75 -4.24
CA HIS A 274 9.76 15.97 -5.48
C HIS A 274 10.39 16.82 -6.60
N TRP A 275 11.32 16.25 -7.37
CA TRP A 275 11.87 16.89 -8.56
C TRP A 275 11.09 16.53 -9.83
N ARG A 276 10.64 17.56 -10.57
CA ARG A 276 9.90 17.45 -11.83
C ARG A 276 10.46 18.33 -12.94
N GLY A 277 11.64 18.92 -12.77
CA GLY A 277 12.26 19.82 -13.76
C GLY A 277 12.88 19.11 -14.96
N GLY A 278 12.65 17.80 -15.09
CA GLY A 278 13.26 16.92 -16.08
C GLY A 278 13.42 15.53 -15.47
N TYR A 279 14.03 14.62 -16.22
CA TYR A 279 14.44 13.34 -15.67
C TYR A 279 15.53 13.57 -14.61
N LEU A 280 15.44 12.90 -13.47
CA LEU A 280 16.47 12.99 -12.43
C LEU A 280 17.67 12.13 -12.85
N THR A 281 18.58 12.69 -13.65
CA THR A 281 19.85 12.05 -13.99
C THR A 281 20.87 12.25 -12.87
N ARG A 282 22.01 11.55 -12.95
CA ARG A 282 23.11 11.73 -11.98
C ARG A 282 23.68 13.16 -12.03
N GLU A 283 23.69 13.79 -13.19
CA GLU A 283 24.14 15.17 -13.39
C GLU A 283 23.18 16.14 -12.70
N VAL A 284 21.86 16.01 -12.97
CA VAL A 284 20.84 16.84 -12.32
C VAL A 284 20.87 16.68 -10.80
N LEU A 285 21.02 15.44 -10.31
CA LEU A 285 21.18 15.19 -8.88
C LEU A 285 22.43 15.87 -8.32
N SER A 286 23.57 15.76 -9.01
CA SER A 286 24.82 16.41 -8.57
C SER A 286 24.67 17.94 -8.47
N GLU A 287 23.97 18.56 -9.42
CA GLU A 287 23.66 19.99 -9.38
C GLU A 287 22.76 20.36 -8.19
N LEU A 288 21.72 19.57 -7.94
CA LEU A 288 20.83 19.77 -6.79
C LEU A 288 21.58 19.64 -5.46
N LEU A 289 22.44 18.62 -5.32
CA LEU A 289 23.23 18.41 -4.09
C LEU A 289 24.20 19.56 -3.86
N LYS A 290 24.93 20.01 -4.89
CA LYS A 290 25.83 21.17 -4.80
C LYS A 290 25.09 22.44 -4.40
N LEU A 291 23.90 22.65 -4.95
CA LEU A 291 23.04 23.78 -4.62
C LEU A 291 22.58 23.73 -3.15
N LEU A 292 22.11 22.57 -2.69
CA LEU A 292 21.63 22.38 -1.33
C LEU A 292 22.76 22.58 -0.31
N GLU A 293 23.92 21.99 -0.54
CA GLU A 293 25.10 22.13 0.31
C GLU A 293 25.62 23.57 0.32
N GLY A 294 25.75 24.20 -0.85
CA GLY A 294 26.14 25.61 -0.94
C GLY A 294 25.17 26.54 -0.20
N THR A 295 23.87 26.25 -0.26
CA THR A 295 22.82 26.99 0.47
C THR A 295 22.92 26.79 1.97
N ALA A 296 23.21 25.56 2.43
CA ALA A 296 23.41 25.23 3.83
C ALA A 296 24.65 25.95 4.40
N ARG A 297 25.77 25.93 3.68
CA ARG A 297 27.04 26.54 4.12
C ARG A 297 26.94 28.05 4.33
N GLN A 298 26.15 28.75 3.51
CA GLN A 298 25.86 30.18 3.70
C GLN A 298 25.17 30.48 5.05
N LYS A 299 24.64 29.45 5.72
CA LYS A 299 24.00 29.54 7.04
C LYS A 299 24.77 28.77 8.12
N GLY A 300 26.03 28.41 7.86
CA GLY A 300 26.87 27.67 8.80
C GLY A 300 26.36 26.26 9.08
N LYS A 301 25.73 25.61 8.09
CA LYS A 301 25.20 24.26 8.18
C LYS A 301 25.68 23.41 7.01
N HIS A 302 25.45 22.10 7.10
CA HIS A 302 25.64 21.13 6.03
C HIS A 302 24.32 20.46 5.65
N ALA A 303 24.18 20.08 4.39
CA ALA A 303 23.03 19.35 3.87
C ALA A 303 23.31 17.84 3.89
N ARG A 304 22.40 17.08 4.50
CA ARG A 304 22.35 15.62 4.40
C ARG A 304 21.08 15.21 3.67
N THR A 305 21.23 14.48 2.57
CA THR A 305 20.14 14.20 1.64
C THR A 305 19.82 12.72 1.58
N GLY A 306 18.57 12.35 1.85
CA GLY A 306 17.96 11.09 1.45
C GLY A 306 17.34 11.19 0.05
N LEU A 307 17.40 10.14 -0.74
CA LEU A 307 16.82 10.10 -2.08
C LEU A 307 16.07 8.79 -2.35
N ASN A 308 14.75 8.89 -2.53
CA ASN A 308 13.98 7.86 -3.21
C ASN A 308 14.09 8.08 -4.73
N TRP A 309 14.98 7.31 -5.37
CA TRP A 309 15.33 7.50 -6.77
C TRP A 309 14.17 7.24 -7.74
N PRO A 310 13.43 6.11 -7.68
CA PRO A 310 12.30 5.84 -8.57
C PRO A 310 11.27 6.98 -8.65
N GLN A 311 10.98 7.61 -7.51
CA GLN A 311 9.99 8.68 -7.41
C GLN A 311 10.59 10.09 -7.44
N ALA A 312 11.91 10.22 -7.58
CA ALA A 312 12.64 11.49 -7.59
C ALA A 312 12.29 12.40 -6.39
N VAL A 313 12.16 11.80 -5.20
CA VAL A 313 11.85 12.50 -3.95
C VAL A 313 13.12 12.63 -3.11
N LEU A 314 13.41 13.86 -2.69
CA LEU A 314 14.57 14.19 -1.87
C LEU A 314 14.12 14.63 -0.49
N HIS A 315 14.73 14.04 0.54
CA HIS A 315 14.59 14.42 1.94
C HIS A 315 15.89 15.07 2.44
N VAL A 316 15.88 16.36 2.71
CA VAL A 316 17.08 17.11 3.09
C VAL A 316 16.98 17.57 4.55
N THR A 317 17.97 17.18 5.35
CA THR A 317 18.17 17.68 6.71
C THR A 317 19.36 18.64 6.73
N PHE A 318 19.29 19.68 7.57
CA PHE A 318 20.31 20.72 7.67
C PHE A 318 20.93 20.72 9.07
N ILE A 319 22.14 20.18 9.17
CA ILE A 319 22.85 19.88 10.42
C ILE A 319 24.08 20.78 10.60
N GLU A 320 24.62 20.89 11.81
CA GLU A 320 25.77 21.77 12.11
C GLU A 320 27.10 21.16 11.70
N GLU A 321 27.24 19.83 11.81
CA GLU A 321 28.43 19.08 11.45
C GLU A 321 28.33 18.52 10.03
N ALA A 322 29.46 18.34 9.36
CA ALA A 322 29.49 17.69 8.06
C ALA A 322 29.02 16.23 8.20
N PRO A 323 28.02 15.77 7.41
CA PRO A 323 27.56 14.40 7.50
C PRO A 323 28.65 13.44 7.00
N PRO A 324 28.69 12.20 7.51
CA PRO A 324 29.61 11.17 7.00
C PRO A 324 29.30 10.82 5.53
N GLU A 325 28.02 10.89 5.15
CA GLU A 325 27.54 10.73 3.77
C GLU A 325 26.61 11.89 3.41
N GLU A 326 26.93 12.61 2.33
CA GLU A 326 26.10 13.72 1.83
C GLU A 326 24.78 13.23 1.21
N LEU A 327 24.79 12.03 0.62
CA LEU A 327 23.65 11.39 -0.04
C LEU A 327 23.50 9.95 0.44
N VAL A 328 22.30 9.63 0.92
CA VAL A 328 21.86 8.26 1.21
C VAL A 328 20.72 7.91 0.26
N VAL A 329 20.87 6.85 -0.52
CA VAL A 329 19.76 6.34 -1.34
C VAL A 329 18.78 5.61 -0.42
N GLU A 330 17.52 6.00 -0.49
CA GLU A 330 16.43 5.45 0.30
C GLU A 330 15.68 4.45 -0.56
N GLU A 331 15.79 3.17 -0.21
CA GLU A 331 15.02 2.12 -0.87
C GLU A 331 13.69 1.92 -0.14
N ALA A 332 12.60 2.16 -0.85
CA ALA A 332 11.26 1.83 -0.37
C ALA A 332 11.00 0.31 -0.40
N ASN A 333 11.74 -0.38 -1.28
CA ASN A 333 11.61 -1.80 -1.54
C ASN A 333 11.80 -2.58 -0.23
N GLU A 334 10.83 -3.46 -0.01
CA GLU A 334 10.74 -4.32 1.15
C GLU A 334 11.98 -5.21 1.31
N GLY A 335 12.77 -5.49 0.28
CA GLY A 335 13.71 -6.60 0.19
C GLY A 335 14.98 -6.57 1.07
N GLU A 336 15.59 -5.43 1.39
CA GLU A 336 17.05 -5.45 1.67
C GLU A 336 17.53 -4.97 3.05
N ARG A 337 16.67 -4.36 3.86
CA ARG A 337 17.04 -4.09 5.27
C ARG A 337 16.77 -5.34 6.10
N GLN A 338 17.85 -6.04 6.47
CA GLN A 338 17.87 -7.15 7.44
C GLN A 338 17.73 -6.61 8.86
#